data_AF-A0A832M4F6-F1
#
_entry.id   AF-A0A832M4F6-F1
#
_cell.length_a   1.000
_cell.length_b   1.000
_cell.length_c   1.000
_cell.angle_alpha   90.00
_cell.angle_beta   90.00
_cell.angle_gamma   90.00
#
_symmetry.space_group_name_H-M   'P 1'
#
loop_
_entity.id
_entity.type
_entity.pdbx_description
1 polymer ?
#
loop_
_entity_poly.entity_id
_entity_poly.type
_entity_poly.pdbx_seq_one_letter_code
_entity_poly.pdbx_strand_id
1 'polypeptide(L)'
;VLMGGGLFGAFPLAYGTILSALYIPILTMVFGFIFRAVAFEFREQANRKFFWNIAFGAGSFLAALGQGFALGAVLKGINVDKSGHFIGTTWDWLSWQSVLVALTLIQAYVLIGSTYLVWKTEGELQLTHYKTAKTAAWTTLLGAIFITISTPIFYESARDRLFQRPLVFIFSVIPILGILLISRLINSLERRQERAPFVWTILLFVLTFLGLGLIVFPYIIPTEITIYEASADPSSLVIMIIFIGFLIPVMLFYNLYQYIVFRGKVTGRSYGEE
;
A
#
# COMPACT_ATOMS: atom_id res chain seq x y z
N VAL A 1 -4.97 -7.35 -8.59
CA VAL A 1 -6.03 -8.09 -9.31
C VAL A 1 -7.41 -7.81 -8.72
N LEU A 2 -7.72 -8.22 -7.48
CA LEU A 2 -9.06 -7.97 -6.89
C LEU A 2 -9.49 -6.49 -6.91
N MET A 3 -8.64 -5.56 -6.47
CA MET A 3 -9.00 -4.14 -6.51
C MET A 3 -9.23 -3.63 -7.93
N GLY A 4 -8.44 -4.08 -8.91
CA GLY A 4 -8.63 -3.71 -10.32
C GLY A 4 -9.91 -4.28 -10.91
N GLY A 5 -10.21 -5.56 -10.65
CA GLY A 5 -11.45 -6.20 -11.09
C GLY A 5 -12.69 -5.63 -10.39
N GLY A 6 -12.58 -5.29 -9.11
CA GLY A 6 -13.64 -4.62 -8.35
C GLY A 6 -13.92 -3.21 -8.88
N LEU A 7 -12.88 -2.42 -9.19
CA LEU A 7 -13.05 -1.13 -9.86
C LEU A 7 -13.70 -1.30 -11.22
N PHE A 8 -13.24 -2.25 -12.03
CA PHE A 8 -13.83 -2.52 -13.35
C PHE A 8 -15.32 -2.84 -13.29
N GLY A 9 -15.74 -3.68 -12.33
CA GLY A 9 -17.13 -4.10 -12.24
C GLY A 9 -18.05 -3.13 -11.48
N ALA A 10 -17.57 -2.44 -10.43
CA ALA A 10 -18.41 -1.47 -9.69
C ALA A 10 -18.38 -0.08 -10.31
N PHE A 11 -17.23 0.34 -10.83
CA PHE A 11 -16.97 1.72 -11.21
C PHE A 11 -16.25 1.79 -12.57
N PRO A 12 -16.91 1.36 -13.67
CA PRO A 12 -16.27 1.23 -14.98
C PRO A 12 -15.69 2.55 -15.50
N LEU A 13 -16.40 3.67 -15.26
CA LEU A 13 -15.91 5.01 -15.61
C LEU A 13 -14.60 5.32 -14.86
N ALA A 14 -14.60 5.14 -13.54
CA ALA A 14 -13.41 5.38 -12.73
C ALA A 14 -12.25 4.46 -13.14
N TYR A 15 -12.53 3.20 -13.45
CA TYR A 15 -11.52 2.24 -13.93
C TYR A 15 -10.85 2.73 -15.21
N GLY A 16 -11.63 3.14 -16.21
CA GLY A 16 -11.09 3.67 -17.47
C GLY A 16 -10.22 4.90 -17.24
N THR A 17 -10.73 5.87 -16.50
CA THR A 17 -10.04 7.14 -16.25
C THR A 17 -8.76 6.97 -15.44
N ILE A 18 -8.79 6.16 -14.38
CA ILE A 18 -7.62 5.89 -13.54
C ILE A 18 -6.54 5.16 -14.35
N LEU A 19 -6.91 4.21 -15.21
CA LEU A 19 -5.93 3.52 -16.06
C LEU A 19 -5.29 4.43 -17.08
N SER A 20 -6.07 5.30 -17.72
CA SER A 20 -5.55 6.29 -18.66
C SER A 20 -4.61 7.27 -17.95
N ALA A 21 -5.00 7.79 -16.79
CA ALA A 21 -4.20 8.75 -16.03
C ALA A 21 -2.92 8.13 -15.45
N LEU A 22 -2.99 6.88 -15.00
CA LEU A 22 -1.91 6.19 -14.29
C LEU A 22 -1.25 5.11 -15.13
N TYR A 23 -1.31 5.23 -16.46
CA TYR A 23 -0.77 4.24 -17.39
C TYR A 23 0.69 3.87 -17.09
N ILE A 24 1.56 4.88 -16.93
CA ILE A 24 2.99 4.67 -16.65
C ILE A 24 3.24 4.07 -15.25
N PRO A 25 2.66 4.59 -14.15
CA PRO A 25 2.77 3.95 -12.84
C PRO A 25 2.28 2.49 -12.82
N ILE A 26 1.15 2.20 -13.47
CA ILE A 26 0.56 0.85 -13.50
C ILE A 26 1.43 -0.09 -14.33
N LEU A 27 1.92 0.32 -15.50
CA LEU A 27 2.85 -0.49 -16.28
C LEU A 27 4.15 -0.76 -15.52
N THR A 28 4.69 0.25 -14.84
CA THR A 28 5.88 0.09 -13.98
C THR A 28 5.64 -0.98 -12.92
N MET A 29 4.45 -1.00 -12.31
CA MET A 29 4.05 -2.01 -11.35
C MET A 29 3.92 -3.41 -11.96
N VAL A 30 3.33 -3.52 -13.16
CA VAL A 30 3.22 -4.78 -13.91
C VAL A 30 4.59 -5.34 -14.24
N PHE A 31 5.52 -4.52 -14.77
CA PHE A 31 6.89 -4.95 -15.01
C PHE A 31 7.58 -5.39 -13.72
N GLY A 32 7.39 -4.66 -12.61
CA GLY A 32 7.90 -5.05 -11.31
C GLY A 32 7.41 -6.45 -10.86
N PHE A 33 6.13 -6.75 -11.05
CA PHE A 33 5.57 -8.07 -10.76
C PHE A 33 6.10 -9.17 -11.66
N ILE A 34 6.27 -8.90 -12.96
CA ILE A 34 6.85 -9.85 -13.91
C ILE A 34 8.29 -10.17 -13.51
N PHE A 35 9.14 -9.15 -13.30
CA PHE A 35 10.53 -9.36 -12.89
C PHE A 35 10.63 -10.12 -11.58
N ARG A 36 9.75 -9.83 -10.61
CA ARG A 36 9.72 -10.56 -9.33
C ARG A 36 9.38 -12.04 -9.52
N ALA A 37 8.37 -12.37 -10.33
CA ALA A 37 7.96 -13.75 -10.58
C ALA A 37 9.03 -14.53 -11.34
N VAL A 38 9.56 -13.94 -12.42
CA VAL A 38 10.62 -14.55 -13.23
C VAL A 38 11.89 -14.73 -12.40
N ALA A 39 12.29 -13.72 -11.62
CA ALA A 39 13.50 -13.83 -10.81
C ALA A 39 13.41 -14.91 -9.73
N PHE A 40 12.23 -15.18 -9.18
CA PHE A 40 12.04 -16.26 -8.22
C PHE A 40 12.26 -17.63 -8.88
N GLU A 41 11.58 -17.89 -10.00
CA GLU A 41 11.66 -19.17 -10.73
C GLU A 41 13.08 -19.45 -11.25
N PHE A 42 13.70 -18.46 -11.89
CA PHE A 42 15.00 -18.63 -12.54
C PHE A 42 16.17 -18.65 -11.54
N ARG A 43 16.00 -18.09 -10.33
CA ARG A 43 17.03 -18.12 -9.28
C ARG A 43 17.36 -19.54 -8.84
N GLU A 44 16.38 -20.45 -8.82
CA GLU A 44 16.60 -21.85 -8.40
C GLU A 44 17.48 -22.60 -9.41
N GLN A 45 17.32 -22.31 -10.70
CA GLN A 45 18.04 -22.97 -11.80
C GLN A 45 19.36 -22.28 -12.18
N ALA A 46 19.69 -21.13 -11.59
CA ALA A 46 20.81 -20.31 -12.02
C ALA A 46 22.09 -20.53 -11.20
N ASN A 47 23.20 -20.72 -11.91
CA ASN A 47 24.55 -20.73 -11.32
C ASN A 47 24.91 -19.38 -10.66
N ARG A 48 24.48 -18.25 -11.24
CA ARG A 48 24.74 -16.90 -10.70
C ARG A 48 23.50 -16.31 -10.01
N LYS A 49 23.24 -16.76 -8.78
CA LYS A 49 22.07 -16.33 -7.97
C LYS A 49 22.04 -14.83 -7.66
N PHE A 50 23.20 -14.15 -7.66
CA PHE A 50 23.31 -12.72 -7.36
C PHE A 50 22.52 -11.83 -8.33
N PHE A 51 22.57 -12.12 -9.64
CA PHE A 51 21.84 -11.36 -10.65
C PHE A 51 20.33 -11.44 -10.42
N TRP A 52 19.83 -12.63 -10.12
CA TRP A 52 18.41 -12.85 -9.84
C TRP A 52 17.96 -12.25 -8.51
N ASN A 53 18.82 -12.23 -7.48
CA ASN A 53 18.53 -11.48 -6.25
C ASN A 53 18.34 -9.99 -6.52
N ILE A 54 19.19 -9.39 -7.38
CA ILE A 54 19.04 -7.99 -7.79
C ILE A 54 17.75 -7.80 -8.59
N ALA A 55 17.47 -8.68 -9.56
CA ALA A 55 16.25 -8.60 -10.37
C ALA A 55 14.97 -8.70 -9.49
N PHE A 56 14.97 -9.58 -8.49
CA PHE A 56 13.89 -9.70 -7.52
C PHE A 56 13.72 -8.42 -6.68
N GLY A 57 14.84 -7.85 -6.20
CA GLY A 57 14.86 -6.60 -5.43
C GLY A 57 14.39 -5.40 -6.27
N ALA A 58 14.93 -5.25 -7.48
CA ALA A 58 14.56 -4.20 -8.43
C ALA A 58 13.09 -4.31 -8.85
N GLY A 59 12.59 -5.51 -9.15
CA GLY A 59 11.18 -5.73 -9.47
C GLY A 59 10.26 -5.37 -8.30
N SER A 60 10.63 -5.75 -7.07
CA SER A 60 9.88 -5.39 -5.86
C SER A 60 9.89 -3.88 -5.60
N PHE A 61 11.03 -3.23 -5.83
CA PHE A 61 11.18 -1.77 -5.74
C PHE A 61 10.32 -1.05 -6.78
N LEU A 62 10.37 -1.46 -8.05
CA LEU A 62 9.56 -0.89 -9.13
C LEU A 62 8.06 -1.06 -8.87
N ALA A 63 7.64 -2.20 -8.33
CA ALA A 63 6.24 -2.42 -7.95
C ALA A 63 5.78 -1.45 -6.86
N ALA A 64 6.57 -1.30 -5.78
CA ALA A 64 6.29 -0.36 -4.71
C ALA A 64 6.31 1.10 -5.20
N LEU A 65 7.26 1.44 -6.07
CA LEU A 65 7.41 2.77 -6.64
C LEU A 65 6.22 3.14 -7.54
N GLY A 66 5.82 2.24 -8.45
CA GLY A 66 4.65 2.42 -9.30
C GLY A 66 3.36 2.59 -8.50
N GLN A 67 3.16 1.78 -7.46
CA GLN A 67 2.02 1.93 -6.56
C GLN A 67 2.06 3.26 -5.79
N GLY A 68 3.23 3.67 -5.34
CA GLY A 68 3.44 4.93 -4.64
C GLY A 68 3.09 6.15 -5.49
N PHE A 69 3.57 6.16 -6.74
CA PHE A 69 3.22 7.19 -7.71
C PHE A 69 1.73 7.19 -8.04
N ALA A 70 1.13 6.02 -8.24
CA ALA A 70 -0.30 5.90 -8.46
C ALA A 70 -1.11 6.49 -7.30
N LEU A 71 -0.77 6.14 -6.05
CA LEU A 71 -1.45 6.65 -4.87
C LEU A 71 -1.29 8.17 -4.72
N GLY A 72 -0.06 8.68 -4.91
CA GLY A 72 0.20 10.11 -4.81
C GLY A 72 -0.50 10.93 -5.90
N ALA A 73 -0.60 10.39 -7.11
CA ALA A 73 -1.31 11.02 -8.22
C ALA A 73 -2.83 11.04 -7.98
N VAL A 74 -3.41 9.94 -7.46
CA VAL A 74 -4.83 9.93 -7.08
C VAL A 74 -5.11 10.95 -5.98
N LEU A 75 -4.26 11.01 -4.95
CA LEU A 75 -4.37 12.00 -3.87
C LEU A 75 -4.28 13.45 -4.36
N LYS A 76 -3.47 13.69 -5.40
CA LYS A 76 -3.35 15.01 -6.03
C LYS A 76 -4.63 15.43 -6.74
N GLY A 77 -5.45 14.48 -7.18
CA GLY A 77 -6.55 14.70 -8.10
C GLY A 77 -6.13 14.42 -9.54
N ILE A 78 -7.06 13.88 -10.32
CA ILE A 78 -6.89 13.57 -11.74
C ILE A 78 -7.77 14.54 -12.52
N ASN A 79 -7.19 15.27 -13.47
CA ASN A 79 -7.93 16.18 -14.32
C ASN A 79 -8.80 15.40 -15.32
N VAL A 80 -10.11 15.65 -15.29
CA VAL A 80 -11.08 14.99 -16.17
C VAL A 80 -11.99 16.00 -16.86
N ASP A 81 -12.57 15.61 -18.00
CA ASP A 81 -13.64 16.37 -18.64
C ASP A 81 -14.99 16.19 -17.91
N LYS A 82 -16.02 16.91 -18.37
CA LYS A 82 -17.39 16.80 -17.82
C LYS A 82 -18.02 15.40 -17.97
N SER A 83 -17.46 14.55 -18.83
CA SER A 83 -17.91 13.16 -19.03
C SER A 83 -17.06 12.16 -18.22
N GLY A 84 -16.06 12.65 -17.48
CA GLY A 84 -15.15 11.85 -16.68
C GLY A 84 -13.94 11.28 -17.41
N HIS A 85 -13.69 11.64 -18.68
CA HIS A 85 -12.50 11.20 -19.41
C HIS A 85 -11.25 11.98 -18.99
N PHE A 86 -10.11 11.30 -18.98
CA PHE A 86 -8.83 11.91 -18.65
C PHE A 86 -8.41 12.96 -19.71
N ILE A 87 -8.17 14.19 -19.25
CA ILE A 87 -7.70 15.32 -20.09
C ILE A 87 -6.30 15.81 -19.72
N GLY A 88 -5.66 15.16 -18.74
CA GLY A 88 -4.33 15.52 -18.27
C GLY A 88 -3.21 15.12 -19.24
N THR A 89 -1.98 15.46 -18.85
CA THR A 89 -0.77 15.05 -19.58
C THR A 89 -0.22 13.74 -19.06
N THR A 90 0.56 13.03 -19.89
CA THR A 90 1.23 11.77 -19.55
C THR A 90 2.12 11.86 -18.30
N TRP A 91 2.56 13.06 -17.90
CA TRP A 91 3.46 13.27 -16.76
C TRP A 91 2.76 13.84 -15.53
N ASP A 92 1.43 14.03 -15.54
CA ASP A 92 0.70 14.62 -14.42
C ASP A 92 0.80 13.82 -13.11
N TRP A 93 1.07 12.51 -13.23
CA TRP A 93 1.33 11.61 -12.12
C TRP A 93 2.67 11.87 -11.42
N LEU A 94 3.64 12.48 -12.12
CA LEU A 94 4.96 12.76 -11.58
C LEU A 94 4.97 14.17 -10.97
N SER A 95 5.01 14.22 -9.66
CA SER A 95 5.03 15.45 -8.88
C SER A 95 5.90 15.24 -7.64
N TRP A 96 6.40 16.32 -7.05
CA TRP A 96 7.22 16.18 -5.84
C TRP A 96 6.41 15.54 -4.69
N GLN A 97 5.09 15.76 -4.64
CA GLN A 97 4.19 15.11 -3.68
C GLN A 97 4.08 13.59 -3.94
N SER A 98 3.88 13.19 -5.20
CA SER A 98 3.79 11.76 -5.53
C SER A 98 5.12 11.03 -5.33
N VAL A 99 6.25 11.72 -5.51
CA VAL A 99 7.58 11.21 -5.11
C VAL A 99 7.63 10.96 -3.61
N LEU A 100 7.18 11.91 -2.78
CA LEU A 100 7.17 11.75 -1.32
C LEU A 100 6.27 10.61 -0.86
N VAL A 101 5.07 10.50 -1.44
CA VAL A 101 4.16 9.38 -1.17
C VAL A 101 4.82 8.07 -1.56
N ALA A 102 5.48 8.01 -2.71
CA ALA A 102 6.17 6.81 -3.18
C ALA A 102 7.33 6.40 -2.27
N LEU A 103 8.19 7.34 -1.87
CA LEU A 103 9.28 7.08 -0.94
C LEU A 103 8.76 6.62 0.42
N THR A 104 7.71 7.27 0.93
CA THR A 104 7.08 6.89 2.21
C THR A 104 6.48 5.49 2.12
N LEU A 105 5.79 5.15 1.02
CA LEU A 105 5.21 3.83 0.81
C LEU A 105 6.28 2.74 0.71
N ILE A 106 7.39 3.00 0.04
CA ILE A 106 8.54 2.08 -0.01
C ILE A 106 9.07 1.82 1.40
N GLN A 107 9.27 2.86 2.21
CA GLN A 107 9.71 2.70 3.60
C GLN A 107 8.70 1.95 4.45
N ALA A 108 7.40 2.19 4.23
CA ALA A 108 6.34 1.47 4.89
C ALA A 108 6.39 -0.04 4.54
N TYR A 109 6.64 -0.39 3.27
CA TYR A 109 6.82 -1.78 2.87
C TYR A 109 8.07 -2.44 3.48
N VAL A 110 9.17 -1.70 3.58
CA VAL A 110 10.36 -2.17 4.30
C VAL A 110 10.04 -2.40 5.78
N LEU A 111 9.21 -1.54 6.40
CA LEU A 111 8.80 -1.67 7.80
C LEU A 111 7.97 -2.93 8.05
N ILE A 112 6.90 -3.16 7.27
CA ILE A 112 6.05 -4.35 7.42
C ILE A 112 6.82 -5.64 7.10
N GLY A 113 7.68 -5.61 6.07
CA GLY A 113 8.55 -6.74 5.75
C GLY A 113 9.56 -7.04 6.86
N SER A 114 10.22 -6.02 7.42
CA SER A 114 11.21 -6.20 8.48
C SER A 114 10.59 -6.69 9.78
N THR A 115 9.43 -6.16 10.17
CA THR A 115 8.72 -6.62 11.38
C THR A 115 8.17 -8.04 11.22
N TYR A 116 7.75 -8.43 10.01
CA TYR A 116 7.41 -9.82 9.71
C TYR A 116 8.63 -10.75 9.82
N LEU A 117 9.78 -10.33 9.29
CA LEU A 117 11.02 -11.11 9.38
C LEU A 117 11.54 -11.22 10.81
N VAL A 118 11.38 -10.19 11.65
CA VAL A 118 11.67 -10.28 13.09
C VAL A 118 10.88 -11.40 13.78
N TRP A 119 9.63 -11.61 13.38
CA TRP A 119 8.81 -12.71 13.90
C TRP A 119 9.24 -14.08 13.36
N LYS A 120 9.64 -14.16 12.08
CA LYS A 120 9.91 -15.44 11.39
C LYS A 120 11.36 -15.93 11.45
N THR A 121 12.31 -15.08 11.81
CA THR A 121 13.75 -15.39 11.82
C THR A 121 14.33 -15.43 13.23
N GLU A 122 15.53 -15.99 13.38
CA GLU A 122 16.29 -16.06 14.64
C GLU A 122 17.76 -15.69 14.42
N GLY A 123 18.47 -15.40 15.50
CA GLY A 123 19.92 -15.16 15.49
C GLY A 123 20.32 -13.83 14.83
N GLU A 124 21.42 -13.83 14.10
CA GLU A 124 22.02 -12.62 13.49
C GLU A 124 21.10 -11.94 12.47
N LEU A 125 20.37 -12.75 11.68
CA LEU A 125 19.40 -12.23 10.71
C LEU A 125 18.27 -11.46 11.40
N GLN A 126 17.77 -11.98 12.53
CA GLN A 126 16.73 -11.32 13.32
C GLN A 126 17.22 -9.97 13.87
N LEU A 127 18.46 -9.92 14.38
CA LEU A 127 19.06 -8.68 14.89
C LEU A 127 19.22 -7.61 13.81
N THR A 128 19.55 -8.03 12.58
CA THR A 128 19.61 -7.13 11.42
C THR A 128 18.23 -6.53 11.15
N HIS A 129 17.18 -7.35 11.14
CA HIS A 129 15.82 -6.86 10.90
C HIS A 129 15.26 -5.99 12.02
N TYR A 130 15.67 -6.16 13.29
CA TYR A 130 15.34 -5.20 14.34
C TYR A 130 15.91 -3.79 14.04
N LYS A 131 17.15 -3.71 13.57
CA LYS A 131 17.77 -2.43 13.17
C LYS A 131 17.07 -1.83 11.97
N THR A 132 16.85 -2.63 10.92
CA THR A 132 16.15 -2.19 9.70
C THR A 132 14.72 -1.73 10.00
N ALA A 133 13.98 -2.46 10.84
CA ALA A 133 12.63 -2.08 11.26
C ALA A 133 12.62 -0.75 12.03
N LYS A 134 13.61 -0.50 12.91
CA LYS A 134 13.71 0.76 13.64
C LYS A 134 13.97 1.94 12.71
N THR A 135 14.91 1.80 11.76
CA THR A 135 15.17 2.84 10.75
C THR A 135 13.94 3.08 9.88
N ALA A 136 13.30 2.01 9.39
CA ALA A 136 12.10 2.09 8.56
C ALA A 136 10.91 2.72 9.30
N ALA A 137 10.78 2.50 10.61
CA ALA A 137 9.75 3.12 11.43
C ALA A 137 9.93 4.64 11.48
N TRP A 138 11.16 5.11 11.74
CA TRP A 138 11.46 6.54 11.77
C TRP A 138 11.33 7.22 10.41
N THR A 139 11.81 6.60 9.33
CA THR A 139 11.68 7.15 7.98
C THR A 139 10.23 7.19 7.50
N THR A 140 9.44 6.16 7.82
CA THR A 140 8.00 6.14 7.53
C THR A 140 7.25 7.20 8.33
N LEU A 141 7.60 7.40 9.61
CA LEU A 141 7.01 8.46 10.44
C LEU A 141 7.30 9.84 9.87
N LEU A 142 8.56 10.11 9.50
CA LEU A 142 8.96 11.38 8.92
C LEU A 142 8.19 11.64 7.62
N GLY A 143 8.12 10.65 6.73
CA GLY A 143 7.33 10.73 5.50
C GLY A 143 5.84 11.00 5.76
N ALA A 144 5.24 10.29 6.72
CA ALA A 144 3.84 10.46 7.10
C ALA A 144 3.54 11.85 7.68
N ILE A 145 4.41 12.38 8.55
CA ILE A 145 4.31 13.73 9.10
C ILE A 145 4.39 14.76 7.96
N PHE A 146 5.38 14.59 7.08
CA PHE A 146 5.59 15.51 5.97
C PHE A 146 4.41 15.54 5.00
N ILE A 147 3.83 14.37 4.68
CA ILE A 147 2.60 14.27 3.89
C ILE A 147 1.44 14.95 4.63
N THR A 148 1.22 14.63 5.91
CA THR A 148 0.11 15.18 6.70
C THR A 148 0.15 16.71 6.78
N ILE A 149 1.35 17.30 6.91
CA ILE A 149 1.51 18.76 6.93
C ILE A 149 1.33 19.36 5.53
N SER A 150 1.87 18.71 4.50
CA SER A 150 1.82 19.23 3.13
C SER A 150 0.41 19.15 2.52
N THR A 151 -0.35 18.09 2.82
CA THR A 151 -1.67 17.83 2.24
C THR A 151 -2.65 19.02 2.37
N PRO A 152 -2.94 19.59 3.56
CA PRO A 152 -3.88 20.71 3.67
C PRO A 152 -3.35 22.02 3.08
N ILE A 153 -2.04 22.16 2.85
CA ILE A 153 -1.44 23.37 2.27
C ILE A 153 -1.68 23.42 0.77
N PHE A 154 -1.55 22.27 0.09
CA PHE A 154 -1.57 22.21 -1.38
C PHE A 154 -2.89 21.75 -1.97
N TYR A 155 -3.75 21.10 -1.18
CA TYR A 155 -5.03 20.57 -1.66
C TYR A 155 -6.17 21.29 -0.94
N GLU A 156 -6.74 22.31 -1.58
CA GLU A 156 -7.84 23.09 -1.03
C GLU A 156 -9.04 22.21 -0.68
N SER A 157 -9.36 21.23 -1.54
CA SER A 157 -10.43 20.26 -1.30
C SER A 157 -10.17 19.35 -0.10
N ALA A 158 -8.91 19.04 0.19
CA ALA A 158 -8.54 18.30 1.40
C ALA A 158 -8.62 19.20 2.63
N ARG A 159 -8.20 20.47 2.52
CA ARG A 159 -8.28 21.49 3.58
C ARG A 159 -9.72 21.66 4.05
N ASP A 160 -10.65 21.88 3.13
CA ASP A 160 -12.05 22.12 3.49
C ASP A 160 -12.65 20.90 4.20
N ARG A 161 -12.33 19.68 3.76
CA ARG A 161 -12.75 18.44 4.44
C ARG A 161 -12.14 18.27 5.82
N LEU A 162 -10.84 18.56 5.96
CA LEU A 162 -10.11 18.37 7.21
C LEU A 162 -10.63 19.30 8.31
N PHE A 163 -11.11 20.49 7.93
CA PHE A 163 -11.56 21.54 8.85
C PHE A 163 -13.10 21.70 8.92
N GLN A 164 -13.87 20.93 8.16
CA GLN A 164 -15.34 20.92 8.26
C GLN A 164 -15.83 20.12 9.47
N ARG A 165 -16.76 20.69 10.27
CA ARG A 165 -17.42 19.97 11.37
C ARG A 165 -18.48 19.01 10.82
N PRO A 166 -18.59 17.75 11.30
CA PRO A 166 -17.90 17.14 12.46
C PRO A 166 -16.59 16.41 12.11
N LEU A 167 -16.18 16.34 10.84
CA LEU A 167 -15.04 15.57 10.36
C LEU A 167 -13.71 15.95 11.02
N VAL A 168 -13.55 17.22 11.45
CA VAL A 168 -12.37 17.69 12.20
C VAL A 168 -12.04 16.81 13.41
N PHE A 169 -13.05 16.36 14.15
CA PHE A 169 -12.83 15.51 15.33
C PHE A 169 -12.28 14.14 14.94
N ILE A 170 -12.75 13.58 13.83
CA ILE A 170 -12.26 12.30 13.33
C ILE A 170 -10.83 12.45 12.80
N PHE A 171 -10.58 13.49 11.99
CA PHE A 171 -9.26 13.73 11.40
C PHE A 171 -8.18 14.14 12.41
N SER A 172 -8.54 14.79 13.52
CA SER A 172 -7.61 15.09 14.61
C SER A 172 -7.23 13.85 15.43
N VAL A 173 -8.12 12.86 15.54
CA VAL A 173 -7.84 11.60 16.27
C VAL A 173 -6.85 10.71 15.51
N ILE A 174 -6.89 10.69 14.17
CA ILE A 174 -6.00 9.85 13.34
C ILE A 174 -4.50 10.10 13.61
N PRO A 175 -3.96 11.33 13.55
CA PRO A 175 -2.54 11.57 13.81
C PRO A 175 -2.17 11.27 15.27
N ILE A 176 -3.06 11.50 16.23
CA ILE A 176 -2.83 11.17 17.64
C ILE A 176 -2.69 9.65 17.82
N LEU A 177 -3.60 8.88 17.23
CA LEU A 177 -3.51 7.41 17.21
C LEU A 177 -2.28 6.94 16.45
N GLY A 178 -1.92 7.58 15.35
CA GLY A 178 -0.71 7.27 14.58
C GLY A 178 0.56 7.43 15.42
N ILE A 179 0.68 8.54 16.16
CA ILE A 179 1.79 8.79 17.10
C ILE A 179 1.80 7.73 18.20
N LEU A 180 0.64 7.40 18.78
CA LEU A 180 0.56 6.36 19.80
C LEU A 180 1.03 4.99 19.28
N LEU A 181 0.57 4.58 18.09
CA LEU A 181 0.91 3.29 17.49
C LEU A 181 2.39 3.21 17.14
N ILE A 182 2.97 4.28 16.57
CA ILE A 182 4.41 4.28 16.24
C ILE A 182 5.28 4.31 17.51
N SER A 183 4.87 5.02 18.56
CA SER A 183 5.58 4.97 19.85
C SER A 183 5.54 3.57 20.46
N ARG A 184 4.39 2.89 20.38
CA ARG A 184 4.26 1.49 20.83
C ARG A 184 5.10 0.54 20.00
N LEU A 185 5.14 0.74 18.68
CA LEU A 185 6.00 0.00 17.75
C LEU A 185 7.48 0.16 18.12
N ILE A 186 7.97 1.39 18.25
CA ILE A 186 9.38 1.66 18.59
C ILE A 186 9.75 1.05 19.94
N ASN A 187 8.91 1.22 20.97
CA ASN A 187 9.13 0.62 22.28
C ASN A 187 9.14 -0.93 22.20
N SER A 188 8.26 -1.53 21.40
CA SER A 188 8.26 -3.00 21.20
C SER A 188 9.52 -3.51 20.51
N LEU A 189 10.08 -2.73 19.57
CA LEU A 189 11.35 -3.03 18.90
C LEU A 189 12.54 -2.90 19.87
N GLU A 190 12.54 -1.88 20.73
CA GLU A 190 13.59 -1.68 21.74
C GLU A 190 13.58 -2.77 22.82
N ARG A 191 12.39 -3.23 23.20
CA ARG A 191 12.21 -4.38 24.11
C ARG A 191 12.47 -5.74 23.43
N ARG A 192 12.86 -5.76 22.16
CA ARG A 192 13.10 -6.97 21.35
C ARG A 192 11.95 -7.97 21.41
N GLN A 193 10.71 -7.45 21.35
CA GLN A 193 9.53 -8.30 21.26
C GLN A 193 9.40 -8.86 19.84
N GLU A 194 9.10 -10.15 19.70
CA GLU A 194 9.06 -10.79 18.38
C GLU A 194 7.76 -10.55 17.60
N ARG A 195 6.61 -10.59 18.29
CA ARG A 195 5.27 -10.54 17.64
C ARG A 195 4.65 -9.16 17.65
N ALA A 196 4.84 -8.43 18.74
CA ALA A 196 4.20 -7.13 18.95
C ALA A 196 4.55 -6.09 17.86
N PRO A 197 5.79 -5.96 17.36
CA PRO A 197 6.11 -4.99 16.32
C PRO A 197 5.26 -5.18 15.06
N PHE A 198 5.07 -6.42 14.61
CA PHE A 198 4.26 -6.70 13.44
C PHE A 198 2.79 -6.31 13.62
N VAL A 199 2.21 -6.58 14.80
CA VAL A 199 0.83 -6.17 15.12
C VAL A 199 0.69 -4.66 15.13
N TRP A 200 1.60 -3.93 15.77
CA TRP A 200 1.58 -2.46 15.78
C TRP A 200 1.74 -1.87 14.38
N THR A 201 2.60 -2.47 13.53
CA THR A 201 2.72 -2.08 12.13
C THR A 201 1.42 -2.31 11.36
N ILE A 202 0.76 -3.47 11.51
CA ILE A 202 -0.55 -3.71 10.86
C ILE A 202 -1.57 -2.66 11.29
N LEU A 203 -1.69 -2.39 12.59
CA LEU A 203 -2.64 -1.40 13.10
C LEU A 203 -2.36 0.00 12.53
N LEU A 204 -1.08 0.38 12.41
CA LEU A 204 -0.67 1.64 11.81
C LEU A 204 -1.09 1.71 10.34
N PHE A 205 -0.85 0.65 9.56
CA PHE A 205 -1.28 0.59 8.16
C PHE A 205 -2.79 0.68 8.01
N VAL A 206 -3.55 -0.06 8.82
CA VAL A 206 -5.02 -0.01 8.82
C VAL A 206 -5.50 1.41 9.12
N LEU A 207 -4.93 2.07 10.14
CA LEU A 207 -5.26 3.45 10.48
C LEU A 207 -4.99 4.41 9.32
N THR A 208 -3.84 4.28 8.64
CA THR A 208 -3.49 5.12 7.48
C THR A 208 -4.44 4.87 6.30
N PHE A 209 -4.79 3.61 6.02
CA PHE A 209 -5.76 3.27 4.97
C PHE A 209 -7.16 3.81 5.29
N LEU A 210 -7.61 3.73 6.54
CA LEU A 210 -8.87 4.33 6.98
C LEU A 210 -8.84 5.85 6.83
N GLY A 211 -7.74 6.50 7.25
CA GLY A 211 -7.58 7.94 7.08
C GLY A 211 -7.63 8.37 5.62
N LEU A 212 -6.91 7.67 4.74
CA LEU A 212 -6.97 7.88 3.30
C LEU A 212 -8.39 7.71 2.75
N GLY A 213 -9.07 6.63 3.13
CA GLY A 213 -10.44 6.36 2.67
C GLY A 213 -11.42 7.46 3.09
N LEU A 214 -11.31 7.95 4.32
CA LEU A 214 -12.12 9.06 4.83
C LEU A 214 -11.81 10.38 4.14
N ILE A 215 -10.55 10.63 3.77
CA ILE A 215 -10.16 11.85 3.02
C ILE A 215 -10.75 11.82 1.61
N VAL A 216 -10.75 10.67 0.95
CA VAL A 216 -11.15 10.54 -0.46
C VAL A 216 -12.68 10.43 -0.61
N PHE A 217 -13.36 9.72 0.29
CA PHE A 217 -14.82 9.55 0.29
C PHE A 217 -15.58 10.90 0.37
N PRO A 218 -16.70 11.09 -0.35
CA PRO A 218 -17.37 10.18 -1.30
C PRO A 218 -16.86 10.23 -2.76
N TYR A 219 -15.70 10.83 -3.03
CA TYR A 219 -15.15 10.85 -4.37
C TYR A 219 -14.39 9.55 -4.67
N ILE A 220 -14.46 9.09 -5.92
CA ILE A 220 -13.58 8.02 -6.42
C ILE A 220 -12.44 8.61 -7.26
N ILE A 221 -12.73 9.70 -7.98
CA ILE A 221 -11.76 10.59 -8.58
C ILE A 221 -11.89 11.91 -7.82
N PRO A 222 -10.92 12.28 -6.97
CA PRO A 222 -11.04 13.46 -6.12
C PRO A 222 -11.42 14.71 -6.91
N THR A 223 -12.30 15.52 -6.31
CA THR A 223 -12.89 16.78 -6.81
C THR A 223 -13.83 16.69 -8.00
N GLU A 224 -13.87 15.57 -8.71
CA GLU A 224 -14.54 15.50 -10.01
C GLU A 224 -15.71 14.52 -10.05
N ILE A 225 -15.52 13.28 -9.59
CA ILE A 225 -16.52 12.21 -9.75
C ILE A 225 -16.75 11.47 -8.43
N THR A 226 -18.02 11.43 -8.00
CA THR A 226 -18.44 10.69 -6.81
C THR A 226 -18.58 9.19 -7.07
N ILE A 227 -18.56 8.40 -6.00
CA ILE A 227 -18.86 6.95 -6.08
C ILE A 227 -20.26 6.68 -6.67
N TYR A 228 -21.20 7.62 -6.53
CA TYR A 228 -22.58 7.47 -6.99
C TYR A 228 -22.71 7.77 -8.49
N GLU A 229 -21.93 8.72 -9.01
CA GLU A 229 -21.91 9.04 -10.44
C GLU A 229 -21.11 8.02 -11.24
N ALA A 230 -20.04 7.46 -10.65
CA ALA A 230 -19.21 6.46 -11.31
C ALA A 230 -19.76 5.03 -11.22
N SER A 231 -20.83 4.78 -10.43
CA SER A 231 -21.31 3.43 -10.18
C SER A 231 -21.96 2.79 -11.40
N ALA A 232 -21.70 1.51 -11.60
CA ALA A 232 -22.39 0.68 -12.57
C ALA A 232 -23.89 0.52 -12.23
N ASP A 233 -24.66 0.03 -13.20
CA ASP A 233 -26.08 -0.27 -13.01
C ASP A 233 -26.33 -1.15 -11.78
N PRO A 234 -27.44 -0.93 -11.03
CA PRO A 234 -27.74 -1.67 -9.80
C PRO A 234 -27.71 -3.20 -9.97
N SER A 235 -28.15 -3.73 -11.11
CA SER A 235 -28.10 -5.15 -11.42
C SER A 235 -26.67 -5.70 -11.44
N SER A 236 -25.73 -4.95 -12.01
CA SER A 236 -24.31 -5.32 -12.06
C SER A 236 -23.68 -5.27 -10.68
N LEU A 237 -24.04 -4.27 -9.85
CA LEU A 237 -23.56 -4.17 -8.47
C LEU A 237 -24.04 -5.34 -7.60
N VAL A 238 -25.31 -5.76 -7.75
CA VAL A 238 -25.85 -6.92 -7.03
C VAL A 238 -25.08 -8.20 -7.39
N ILE A 239 -24.83 -8.44 -8.69
CA ILE A 239 -24.02 -9.58 -9.12
C ILE A 239 -22.63 -9.48 -8.50
N MET A 240 -22.01 -8.30 -8.56
CA MET A 240 -20.64 -8.16 -8.09
C MET A 240 -20.50 -8.33 -6.58
N ILE A 241 -21.45 -7.84 -5.78
CA ILE A 241 -21.39 -8.03 -4.32
C ILE A 241 -21.62 -9.50 -3.92
N ILE A 242 -22.42 -10.25 -4.67
CA ILE A 242 -22.56 -11.70 -4.47
C ILE A 242 -21.22 -12.39 -4.74
N PHE A 243 -20.58 -12.10 -5.87
CA PHE A 243 -19.28 -12.70 -6.22
C PHE A 243 -18.18 -12.31 -5.24
N ILE A 244 -18.02 -11.02 -4.96
CA ILE A 244 -17.00 -10.51 -4.03
C ILE A 244 -17.27 -11.01 -2.60
N GLY A 245 -18.54 -10.99 -2.19
CA GLY A 245 -18.99 -11.47 -0.89
C GLY A 245 -18.71 -12.96 -0.66
N PHE A 246 -18.66 -13.77 -1.72
CA PHE A 246 -18.22 -15.16 -1.63
C PHE A 246 -16.70 -15.34 -1.77
N LEU A 247 -16.08 -14.66 -2.73
CA LEU A 247 -14.65 -14.82 -3.04
C LEU A 247 -13.72 -14.30 -1.94
N ILE A 248 -14.05 -13.17 -1.31
CA ILE A 248 -13.21 -12.60 -0.23
C ILE A 248 -13.11 -13.56 0.96
N PRO A 249 -14.21 -14.07 1.54
CA PRO A 249 -14.13 -15.05 2.62
C PRO A 249 -13.31 -16.30 2.27
N VAL A 250 -13.48 -16.85 1.06
CA VAL A 250 -12.72 -18.02 0.61
C VAL A 250 -11.22 -17.70 0.54
N MET A 251 -10.85 -16.56 -0.05
CA MET A 251 -9.46 -16.11 -0.09
C MET A 251 -8.88 -15.92 1.33
N LEU A 252 -9.64 -15.29 2.23
CA LEU A 252 -9.19 -15.05 3.61
C LEU A 252 -9.01 -16.37 4.37
N PHE A 253 -9.94 -17.32 4.21
CA PHE A 253 -9.84 -18.65 4.82
C PHE A 253 -8.60 -19.38 4.33
N TYR A 254 -8.34 -19.38 3.02
CA TYR A 254 -7.15 -19.99 2.43
C TYR A 254 -5.85 -19.37 2.97
N ASN A 255 -5.75 -18.04 3.01
CA ASN A 255 -4.57 -17.35 3.55
C ASN A 255 -4.39 -17.63 5.05
N LEU A 256 -5.47 -17.65 5.82
CA LEU A 256 -5.43 -17.99 7.24
C LEU A 256 -4.98 -19.43 7.46
N TYR A 257 -5.49 -20.37 6.67
CA TYR A 257 -5.09 -21.78 6.72
C TYR A 257 -3.61 -21.94 6.42
N GLN A 258 -3.10 -21.34 5.35
CA GLN A 258 -1.66 -21.33 5.05
C GLN A 258 -0.85 -20.77 6.21
N TYR A 259 -1.29 -19.65 6.80
CA TYR A 259 -0.61 -19.03 7.92
C TYR A 259 -0.55 -19.95 9.15
N ILE A 260 -1.64 -20.66 9.45
CA ILE A 260 -1.73 -21.63 10.56
C ILE A 260 -0.79 -22.82 10.31
N VAL A 261 -0.77 -23.34 9.07
CA VAL A 261 0.08 -24.47 8.69
C VAL A 261 1.56 -24.09 8.74
N PHE A 262 1.94 -22.92 8.21
CA PHE A 262 3.32 -22.43 8.17
C PHE A 262 3.69 -21.50 9.34
N ARG A 263 3.08 -21.70 10.51
CA ARG A 263 3.29 -20.83 11.69
C ARG A 263 4.71 -20.88 12.27
N GLY A 264 5.47 -21.95 11.99
CA GLY A 264 6.84 -22.13 12.46
C GLY A 264 7.81 -21.03 12.01
N LYS A 265 8.92 -20.90 12.72
CA LYS A 265 10.05 -20.06 12.31
C LYS A 265 10.92 -20.81 11.29
N VAL A 266 11.51 -20.06 10.37
CA VAL A 266 12.43 -20.62 9.38
C VAL A 266 13.80 -20.75 10.04
N THR A 267 14.16 -21.97 10.45
CA THR A 267 15.48 -22.28 10.99
C THR A 267 16.40 -22.78 9.87
N GLY A 268 17.64 -22.27 9.83
CA GLY A 268 18.61 -22.58 8.76
C GLY A 268 19.02 -24.05 8.63
N ARG A 269 18.58 -24.95 9.53
CA ARG A 269 18.86 -26.39 9.47
C ARG A 269 18.17 -27.13 8.32
N SER A 270 17.18 -26.52 7.66
CA SER A 270 16.42 -27.19 6.59
C SER A 270 16.97 -26.94 5.17
N TYR A 271 18.02 -26.14 5.01
CA TYR A 271 18.63 -25.81 3.70
C TYR A 271 20.11 -26.24 3.63
N GLY A 272 20.45 -27.34 4.31
CA GLY A 272 21.80 -27.89 4.36
C GLY A 272 21.77 -29.41 4.38
N GLU A 273 21.17 -30.02 3.36
CA GLU A 273 21.50 -31.37 2.92
C GLU A 273 21.89 -31.29 1.44
N GLU A 274 23.16 -30.93 1.25
CA GLU A 274 24.17 -31.49 0.31
C GLU A 274 25.36 -30.53 0.21
#